data_AF-A0A957PTP3-F1
#
_entry.id   AF-A0A957PTP3-F1
#
_cell.length_a   1.000
_cell.length_b   1.000
_cell.length_c   1.000
_cell.angle_alpha   90.00
_cell.angle_beta   90.00
_cell.angle_gamma   90.00
#
_symmetry.space_group_name_H-M   'P 1'
#
loop_
_entity.id
_entity.type
_entity.pdbx_description
1 polymer ?
#
loop_
_entity_poly.entity_id
_entity_poly.type
_entity_poly.pdbx_seq_one_letter_code
_entity_poly.pdbx_strand_id
1 'polypeptide(L)'
;MFKKLAFTFLLVVVLSQFAVSTAYAMGKPAGGCAPGFTLEMAMDHDNHHHKHVGTDADKNGDGYICVKPVTPDGKIHVHVENNVQ
;
A
#
# COMPACT_ATOMS: atom_id res chain seq x y z
N MET A 1 0.63 -8.85 -44.51
CA MET A 1 0.45 -9.51 -43.19
C MET A 1 1.59 -9.18 -42.22
N PHE A 2 2.85 -9.20 -42.65
CA PHE A 2 4.02 -8.85 -41.81
C PHE A 2 3.93 -7.51 -41.06
N LYS A 3 3.47 -6.43 -41.72
CA LYS A 3 3.32 -5.11 -41.09
C LYS A 3 2.32 -5.11 -39.92
N LYS A 4 1.24 -5.88 -40.02
CA LYS A 4 0.23 -6.02 -38.94
C LYS A 4 0.82 -6.79 -37.77
N LEU A 5 1.57 -7.86 -38.07
CA LEU A 5 2.25 -8.69 -37.08
C LEU A 5 3.33 -7.92 -36.30
N ALA A 6 4.13 -7.12 -37.00
CA ALA A 6 5.13 -6.25 -36.39
C ALA A 6 4.49 -5.19 -35.48
N PHE A 7 3.36 -4.62 -35.91
CA PHE A 7 2.63 -3.63 -35.11
C PHE A 7 2.03 -4.25 -33.86
N THR A 8 1.43 -5.45 -33.96
CA THR A 8 0.91 -6.19 -32.80
C THR A 8 2.04 -6.55 -31.83
N PHE A 9 3.20 -6.99 -32.33
CA PHE A 9 4.34 -7.31 -31.49
C PHE A 9 4.88 -6.07 -30.75
N LEU A 10 5.03 -4.94 -31.45
CA LEU A 10 5.42 -3.67 -30.85
C LEU A 10 4.42 -3.24 -29.76
N LEU A 11 3.12 -3.37 -30.03
CA LEU A 11 2.07 -3.02 -29.08
C LEU A 11 2.16 -3.88 -27.80
N VAL A 12 2.36 -5.20 -27.93
CA VAL A 12 2.51 -6.10 -26.78
C VAL A 12 3.75 -5.76 -25.96
N VAL A 13 4.88 -5.49 -26.62
CA VAL A 13 6.13 -5.07 -25.93
C VAL A 13 5.91 -3.76 -25.18
N VAL A 14 5.26 -2.77 -25.79
CA VAL A 14 4.94 -1.49 -25.14
C VAL A 14 3.99 -1.69 -23.96
N LEU A 15 2.92 -2.47 -24.12
CA LEU A 15 1.96 -2.78 -23.05
C LEU A 15 2.60 -3.53 -21.89
N SER A 16 3.60 -4.38 -22.15
CA SER A 16 4.31 -5.12 -21.10
C SER A 16 5.16 -4.22 -20.19
N GLN A 17 5.57 -3.03 -20.65
CA GLN A 17 6.25 -2.04 -19.79
C GLN A 17 5.31 -1.40 -18.77
N PHE A 18 4.00 -1.42 -19.05
CA PHE A 18 2.97 -0.92 -18.14
C PHE A 18 2.42 -2.01 -17.22
N ALA A 19 2.84 -3.27 -17.39
CA ALA A 19 2.68 -4.31 -16.38
C ALA A 19 3.72 -4.07 -15.26
N VAL A 20 3.65 -2.91 -14.62
CA VAL A 20 4.37 -2.64 -13.40
C VAL A 20 3.72 -3.56 -12.36
N SER A 21 4.38 -4.68 -12.10
CA SER A 21 4.13 -5.47 -10.91
C SER A 21 4.23 -4.53 -9.72
N THR A 22 3.15 -4.36 -8.97
CA THR A 22 3.10 -3.76 -7.63
C THR A 22 3.87 -4.60 -6.61
N ALA A 23 5.00 -5.17 -7.01
CA ALA A 23 6.03 -5.63 -6.09
C ALA A 23 6.64 -4.37 -5.46
N TYR A 24 5.85 -3.73 -4.60
CA TYR A 24 6.31 -2.69 -3.71
C TYR A 24 7.51 -3.28 -2.99
N ALA A 25 8.62 -2.56 -3.10
CA ALA A 25 9.81 -2.86 -2.35
C ALA A 25 9.40 -3.07 -0.89
N MET A 26 9.87 -4.14 -0.26
CA MET A 26 10.10 -4.15 1.20
C MET A 26 11.19 -3.11 1.50
N GLY A 27 10.93 -1.86 1.15
CA GLY A 27 11.81 -0.73 1.31
C GLY A 27 11.65 -0.19 2.72
N LYS A 28 12.70 0.48 3.20
CA LYS A 28 12.61 1.31 4.40
C LYS A 28 11.40 2.25 4.25
N PRO A 29 10.60 2.43 5.29
CA PRO A 29 9.46 3.34 5.24
C PRO A 29 9.90 4.73 4.78
N ALA A 30 9.15 5.30 3.82
CA ALA A 30 9.46 6.61 3.24
C ALA A 30 9.00 7.77 4.15
N GLY A 31 8.19 7.46 5.16
CA GLY A 31 7.62 8.43 6.08
C GLY A 31 7.69 8.05 7.55
N GLY A 32 7.06 8.89 8.38
CA GLY A 32 6.97 8.70 9.83
C GLY A 32 5.56 8.94 10.36
N CYS A 33 5.35 8.55 11.62
CA CYS A 33 4.08 8.71 12.30
C CYS A 33 4.08 9.87 13.30
N ALA A 34 2.89 10.45 13.52
CA ALA A 34 2.67 11.38 14.61
C ALA A 34 2.94 10.71 15.98
N PRO A 35 3.27 11.49 17.04
CA PRO A 35 3.52 10.92 18.36
C PRO A 35 2.38 10.04 18.87
N GLY A 36 2.74 8.84 19.34
CA GLY A 36 1.79 7.85 19.87
C GLY A 36 1.13 6.97 18.81
N PHE A 37 1.55 7.04 17.56
CA PHE A 37 1.23 6.09 16.51
C PHE A 37 2.46 5.24 16.18
N THR A 38 2.24 3.98 15.84
CA THR A 38 3.26 3.04 15.39
C THR A 38 3.15 2.87 13.88
N LEU A 39 4.29 2.82 13.21
CA LEU A 39 4.32 2.56 11.77
C LEU A 39 4.24 1.06 11.54
N GLU A 40 3.26 0.63 10.75
CA GLU A 40 3.00 -0.77 10.42
C GLU A 40 2.87 -0.92 8.90
N MET A 41 3.16 -2.11 8.37
CA MET A 41 2.91 -2.36 6.95
C MET A 41 1.41 -2.30 6.66
N ALA A 42 1.04 -1.66 5.56
CA ALA A 42 -0.31 -1.66 5.06
C ALA A 42 -0.67 -3.07 4.57
N MET A 43 -1.30 -3.83 5.46
CA MET A 43 -1.79 -5.17 5.15
C MET A 43 -3.31 -5.14 5.14
N ASP A 44 -3.91 -5.88 4.21
CA ASP A 44 -5.34 -6.13 4.25
C ASP A 44 -5.64 -6.99 5.49
N HIS A 45 -5.99 -6.33 6.59
CA HIS A 45 -6.30 -7.00 7.84
C HIS A 45 -7.73 -7.50 7.77
N ASP A 46 -7.91 -8.69 7.20
CA ASP A 46 -9.16 -9.45 7.25
C ASP A 46 -9.33 -10.06 8.66
N ASN A 47 -9.35 -9.20 9.68
CA ASN A 47 -9.18 -9.61 11.07
C ASN A 47 -10.49 -9.37 11.83
N HIS A 48 -11.34 -10.39 11.86
CA HIS A 48 -12.65 -10.42 12.54
C HIS A 48 -12.62 -10.08 14.05
N HIS A 49 -11.44 -9.81 14.62
CA HIS A 49 -11.23 -9.53 16.05
C HIS A 49 -10.90 -8.06 16.37
N HIS A 50 -10.65 -7.22 15.37
CA HIS A 50 -10.32 -5.80 15.57
C HIS A 50 -11.27 -4.89 14.79
N LYS A 51 -11.55 -3.71 15.36
CA LYS A 51 -12.31 -2.65 14.70
C LYS A 51 -11.37 -1.52 14.31
N HIS A 52 -11.29 -1.26 13.02
CA HIS A 52 -10.45 -0.21 12.46
C HIS A 52 -11.25 1.07 12.26
N VAL A 53 -10.67 2.21 12.62
CA VAL A 53 -11.25 3.55 12.45
C VAL A 53 -10.26 4.39 11.65
N GLY A 54 -10.66 4.79 10.45
CA GLY A 54 -9.82 5.61 9.56
C GLY A 54 -9.57 4.94 8.22
N THR A 55 -8.34 5.05 7.71
CA THR A 55 -7.93 4.49 6.41
C THR A 55 -7.04 3.27 6.62
N ASP A 56 -7.50 2.12 6.14
CA ASP A 56 -6.72 0.87 6.14
C ASP A 56 -5.92 0.69 4.84
N ALA A 57 -6.15 1.56 3.86
CA ALA A 57 -5.41 1.60 2.62
C ALA A 57 -4.24 2.56 2.74
N ASP A 58 -3.08 2.10 2.24
CA ASP A 58 -1.94 2.95 1.87
C ASP A 58 -2.32 3.78 0.64
N LYS A 59 -2.33 5.11 0.79
CA LYS A 59 -2.71 6.06 -0.25
C LYS A 59 -1.52 6.71 -0.93
N ASN A 60 -0.36 6.73 -0.30
CA ASN A 60 0.85 7.32 -0.84
C ASN A 60 1.74 6.31 -1.59
N GLY A 61 1.45 5.01 -1.45
CA GLY A 61 2.11 3.92 -2.17
C GLY A 61 3.47 3.55 -1.59
N ASP A 62 3.75 3.86 -0.33
CA ASP A 62 5.01 3.51 0.33
C ASP A 62 4.96 2.17 1.08
N GLY A 63 3.79 1.57 1.17
CA GLY A 63 3.53 0.27 1.80
C GLY A 63 3.29 0.32 3.31
N TYR A 64 3.18 1.51 3.92
CA TYR A 64 3.03 1.66 5.37
C TYR A 64 1.87 2.56 5.78
N ILE A 65 1.33 2.31 6.97
CA ILE A 65 0.31 3.13 7.63
C ILE A 65 0.66 3.35 9.11
N CYS A 66 0.08 4.36 9.72
CA CYS A 66 0.22 4.66 11.14
C CYS A 66 -0.96 4.13 11.93
N VAL A 67 -0.67 3.30 12.93
CA VAL A 67 -1.65 2.59 13.75
C VAL A 67 -1.56 3.04 15.20
N LYS A 68 -2.72 3.24 15.84
CA LYS A 68 -2.79 3.51 17.28
C LYS A 68 -3.95 2.74 17.93
N PRO A 69 -3.69 1.84 18.90
CA PRO A 69 -4.75 1.27 19.71
C PRO A 69 -5.36 2.35 20.61
N VAL A 70 -6.69 2.44 20.63
CA VAL A 70 -7.44 3.44 21.40
C VAL A 70 -8.25 2.86 22.55
N THR A 71 -8.31 1.53 22.66
CA THR A 71 -8.90 0.84 23.81
C THR A 71 -7.83 0.10 24.61
N PRO A 72 -8.01 -0.06 25.94
CA PRO A 72 -7.05 -0.79 26.78
C PRO A 72 -6.84 -2.25 26.36
N ASP A 73 -7.85 -2.87 25.73
CA ASP A 73 -7.79 -4.24 25.23
C ASP A 73 -7.22 -4.37 23.81
N GLY A 74 -6.83 -3.26 23.17
CA GLY A 74 -6.25 -3.27 21.82
C GLY A 74 -7.19 -3.78 20.74
N LYS A 75 -8.51 -3.73 20.94
CA LYS A 75 -9.47 -4.17 19.92
C LYS A 75 -9.88 -3.09 18.94
N ILE A 76 -9.75 -1.82 19.31
CA ILE A 76 -10.05 -0.70 18.41
C ILE A 76 -8.75 0.01 18.06
N HIS A 77 -8.46 0.07 16.77
CA HIS A 77 -7.28 0.73 16.22
C HIS A 77 -7.70 1.91 15.35
N VAL A 78 -7.00 3.03 15.52
CA VAL A 78 -7.08 4.16 14.59
C VAL A 78 -5.97 4.00 13.57
N HIS A 79 -6.34 3.97 12.30
CA HIS A 79 -5.40 3.88 11.18
C HIS A 79 -5.41 5.19 10.39
N VAL A 80 -4.23 5.77 10.20
CA VAL A 80 -4.03 7.00 9.43
C VAL A 80 -2.84 6.84 8.50
N GLU A 81 -2.81 7.64 7.44
CA GLU A 81 -1.66 7.69 6.53
C GLU A 81 -0.38 8.09 7.29
N ASN A 82 0.75 7.50 6.93
CA ASN A 82 2.04 8.01 7.36
C ASN A 82 2.43 9.26 6.56
N ASN A 83 3.26 10.10 7.17
CA ASN A 83 3.69 11.34 6.53
C ASN A 83 4.99 11.09 5.77
N VAL A 84 4.90 11.02 4.44
CA VAL A 84 6.04 11.00 3.52
C VAL A 84 6.56 12.42 3.31
N GLN A 85 7.85 12.65 3.54
CA GLN A 85 8.52 13.94 3.30
C GLN A 85 9.13 14.01 1.90
#